data_AF-A0A8S2XLG0-F1
#
_entry.id   AF-A0A8S2XLG0-F1
#
_cell.length_a   1.000
_cell.length_b   1.000
_cell.length_c   1.000
_cell.angle_alpha   90.00
_cell.angle_beta   90.00
_cell.angle_gamma   90.00
#
_symmetry.space_group_name_H-M   'P 1'
#
loop_
_entity.id
_entity.type
_entity.pdbx_description
1 polymer ?
#
loop_
_entity_poly.entity_id
_entity_poly.type
_entity_poly.pdbx_seq_one_letter_code
_entity_poly.pdbx_strand_id
1 'polypeptide(L)'
;MSNRFFENKFNDYNGENYLDKNSGQLSEPFASQITKWIQQYSKKFEHEIDDNDPSIYTGSTGIALLYMRLAFLFPTQQNDYITKAKNLIDSAIHQLNGKRITFLCGDVGPLAVAAVIYNGLGDTKTVQKCVDQ
;
A
#
# COMPACT_ATOMS: atom_id res chain seq x y z
N MET A 1 -17.48 24.21 -16.39
CA MET A 1 -16.93 23.11 -15.58
C MET A 1 -16.14 23.72 -14.43
N SER A 2 -16.33 23.21 -13.22
CA SER A 2 -16.01 23.87 -11.94
C SER A 2 -14.52 23.97 -11.62
N ASN A 3 -14.15 24.99 -10.83
CA ASN A 3 -12.85 25.33 -10.22
C ASN A 3 -12.21 24.24 -9.31
N ARG A 4 -12.40 22.95 -9.60
CA ARG A 4 -11.82 21.81 -8.85
C ARG A 4 -10.60 21.22 -9.58
N PHE A 5 -9.79 22.07 -10.18
CA PHE A 5 -8.54 21.67 -10.83
C PHE A 5 -7.52 22.81 -10.70
N PHE A 6 -6.24 22.45 -10.72
CA PHE A 6 -5.16 23.39 -10.97
C PHE A 6 -4.93 23.48 -12.47
N GLU A 7 -4.66 24.67 -12.98
CA GLU A 7 -4.25 24.85 -14.38
C GLU A 7 -3.01 23.99 -14.66
N ASN A 8 -3.09 23.13 -15.67
CA ASN A 8 -2.00 22.27 -16.05
C ASN A 8 -0.87 23.11 -16.66
N LYS A 9 0.27 23.18 -15.97
CA LYS A 9 1.47 23.91 -16.41
C LYS A 9 2.40 23.07 -17.29
N PHE A 10 2.11 21.78 -17.45
CA PHE A 10 2.91 20.88 -18.26
C PHE A 10 2.50 20.99 -19.73
N ASN A 11 3.49 21.06 -20.62
CA ASN A 11 3.26 20.99 -22.06
C ASN A 11 2.65 19.63 -22.43
N ASP A 12 1.90 19.61 -23.53
CA ASP A 12 1.46 18.35 -24.12
C ASP A 12 2.67 17.51 -24.58
N TYR A 13 2.45 16.21 -24.74
CA TYR A 13 3.48 15.27 -25.15
C TYR A 13 4.11 15.68 -26.48
N ASN A 14 5.45 15.84 -26.49
CA ASN A 14 6.22 16.32 -27.65
C ASN A 14 7.27 15.30 -28.15
N GLY A 15 7.29 14.08 -27.61
CA GLY A 15 8.29 13.06 -27.94
C GLY A 15 9.54 13.04 -27.07
N GLU A 16 9.77 14.05 -26.22
CA GLU A 16 10.76 13.96 -25.14
C GLU A 16 10.30 12.88 -24.14
N ASN A 17 11.20 11.98 -23.76
CA ASN A 17 10.81 10.76 -23.06
C ASN A 17 11.61 10.60 -21.76
N TYR A 18 10.89 10.53 -20.64
CA TYR A 18 11.42 10.02 -19.37
C TYR A 18 11.51 8.50 -19.37
N LEU A 19 11.29 7.86 -20.51
CA LEU A 19 11.47 6.44 -20.72
C LEU A 19 12.76 6.17 -21.49
N ASP A 20 13.46 5.12 -21.09
CA ASP A 20 14.50 4.51 -21.90
C ASP A 20 13.91 3.99 -23.22
N LYS A 21 14.51 4.37 -24.34
CA LYS A 21 13.95 4.15 -25.68
C LYS A 21 13.89 2.68 -26.08
N ASN A 22 14.72 1.83 -25.48
CA ASN A 22 14.82 0.43 -25.86
C ASN A 22 13.93 -0.47 -25.01
N SER A 23 13.81 -0.15 -23.72
CA SER A 23 13.06 -0.96 -22.75
C SER A 23 11.65 -0.44 -22.48
N GLY A 24 11.38 0.83 -22.78
CA GLY A 24 10.13 1.50 -22.39
C GLY A 24 9.99 1.71 -20.87
N GLN A 25 11.04 1.42 -20.11
CA GLN A 25 11.08 1.64 -18.66
C GLN A 25 11.42 3.09 -18.35
N LEU A 26 11.15 3.55 -17.13
CA LEU A 26 11.59 4.86 -16.68
C LEU A 26 13.11 4.99 -16.79
N SER A 27 13.58 6.14 -17.27
CA SER A 27 15.01 6.48 -17.28
C SER A 27 15.54 6.48 -15.85
N GLU A 28 16.77 6.04 -15.69
CA GLU A 28 17.38 5.87 -14.35
C GLU A 28 17.30 7.15 -13.49
N PRO A 29 17.59 8.36 -14.01
CA PRO A 29 17.50 9.57 -13.19
C PRO A 29 16.08 9.83 -12.66
N PHE A 30 15.06 9.55 -13.48
CA PHE A 30 13.67 9.76 -13.11
C PHE A 30 13.17 8.68 -12.15
N ALA A 31 13.49 7.41 -12.41
CA ALA A 31 13.19 6.29 -11.53
C ALA A 31 13.81 6.46 -10.13
N SER A 32 15.06 6.90 -10.08
CA SER A 32 15.79 7.21 -8.83
C SER A 32 15.11 8.34 -8.06
N GLN A 33 14.70 9.41 -8.75
CA GLN A 33 13.99 10.52 -8.14
C GLN A 33 12.63 10.12 -7.56
N ILE A 34 11.85 9.30 -8.28
CA ILE A 34 10.58 8.75 -7.79
C ILE A 34 10.81 7.87 -6.56
N THR A 35 11.80 6.99 -6.62
CA THR A 35 12.15 6.09 -5.50
C THR A 35 12.50 6.88 -4.25
N LYS A 36 13.28 7.95 -4.38
CA LYS A 36 13.63 8.86 -3.29
C LYS A 36 12.38 9.51 -2.67
N TRP A 37 11.42 9.96 -3.48
CA TRP A 37 10.17 10.52 -2.97
C TRP A 37 9.33 9.47 -2.24
N ILE A 38 9.18 8.27 -2.81
CA ILE A 38 8.46 7.17 -2.15
C ILE A 38 9.02 6.90 -0.76
N GLN A 39 10.35 6.79 -0.63
CA GLN A 39 11.02 6.57 0.65
C GLN A 39 10.90 7.75 1.62
N GLN A 40 10.85 8.98 1.10
CA GLN A 40 10.69 10.19 1.93
C GLN A 40 9.27 10.29 2.49
N TYR A 41 8.26 10.04 1.68
CA TYR A 41 6.86 10.19 2.07
C TYR A 41 6.34 8.98 2.85
N SER A 42 6.81 7.77 2.56
CA SER A 42 6.40 6.56 3.31
C SER A 42 6.67 6.68 4.82
N LYS A 43 7.78 7.31 5.21
CA LYS A 43 8.11 7.58 6.62
C LYS A 43 7.17 8.57 7.29
N LYS A 44 6.58 9.50 6.54
CA LYS A 44 5.66 10.51 7.12
C LYS A 44 4.31 9.90 7.48
N PHE A 45 3.84 8.94 6.68
CA PHE A 45 2.56 8.27 6.92
C PHE A 45 2.52 7.48 8.23
N GLU A 46 3.67 7.08 8.78
CA GLU A 46 3.77 6.35 10.05
C GLU A 46 3.19 7.13 11.24
N HIS A 47 3.07 8.46 11.13
CA HIS A 47 2.58 9.32 12.20
C HIS A 47 1.13 9.78 12.03
N GLU A 48 0.48 9.45 10.91
CA GLU A 48 -0.86 9.95 10.55
C GLU A 48 -1.92 8.83 10.51
N ILE A 49 -1.61 7.65 11.04
CA ILE A 49 -2.51 6.49 11.03
C ILE A 49 -3.62 6.71 12.07
N ASP A 50 -4.87 6.59 11.64
CA ASP A 50 -6.00 6.45 12.55
C ASP A 50 -6.12 5.00 13.00
N ASP A 51 -5.68 4.74 14.24
CA ASP A 51 -5.72 3.41 14.84
C ASP A 51 -7.14 2.90 15.10
N ASN A 52 -8.19 3.72 14.94
CA ASN A 52 -9.59 3.32 15.16
C ASN A 52 -10.34 2.93 13.87
N ASP A 53 -9.72 3.11 12.71
CA ASP A 53 -10.29 2.70 11.42
C ASP A 53 -9.50 1.50 10.88
N PRO A 54 -10.07 0.28 10.89
CA PRO A 54 -9.41 -0.88 10.31
C PRO A 54 -9.59 -0.96 8.79
N SER A 55 -10.36 -0.07 8.14
CA SER A 55 -10.66 -0.18 6.71
C SER A 55 -9.44 0.01 5.80
N ILE A 56 -9.55 -0.40 4.54
CA ILE A 56 -8.51 -0.13 3.53
C ILE A 56 -8.60 1.29 3.00
N TYR A 57 -9.82 1.84 2.88
CA TYR A 57 -10.04 3.11 2.20
C TYR A 57 -9.39 4.29 2.93
N THR A 58 -9.50 4.31 4.26
CA THR A 58 -9.00 5.42 5.11
C THR A 58 -8.20 4.94 6.32
N GLY A 59 -8.17 3.64 6.57
CA GLY A 59 -7.67 3.07 7.81
C GLY A 59 -6.30 2.40 7.73
N SER A 60 -5.92 1.79 8.85
CA SER A 60 -4.63 1.13 9.07
C SER A 60 -4.34 -0.01 8.08
N THR A 61 -5.37 -0.74 7.62
CA THR A 61 -5.19 -1.81 6.62
C THR A 61 -4.75 -1.26 5.26
N GLY A 62 -5.18 -0.05 4.89
CA GLY A 62 -4.73 0.60 3.65
C GLY A 62 -3.22 0.85 3.66
N ILE A 63 -2.69 1.24 4.83
CA ILE A 63 -1.26 1.43 5.05
C ILE A 63 -0.52 0.09 5.12
N ALA A 64 -1.11 -0.95 5.72
CA ALA A 64 -0.55 -2.31 5.68
C ALA A 64 -0.40 -2.80 4.22
N LEU A 65 -1.41 -2.59 3.38
CA LEU A 65 -1.39 -2.92 1.96
C LEU A 65 -0.31 -2.12 1.20
N LEU A 66 -0.14 -0.83 1.52
CA LEU A 66 0.96 -0.02 0.99
C LEU A 66 2.32 -0.65 1.34
N TYR A 67 2.54 -1.03 2.59
CA TYR A 67 3.80 -1.66 3.00
C TYR A 67 4.06 -3.01 2.33
N MET A 68 3.04 -3.83 2.13
CA MET A 68 3.20 -5.05 1.32
C MET A 68 3.67 -4.73 -0.10
N ARG A 69 3.10 -3.69 -0.72
CA ARG A 69 3.51 -3.26 -2.06
C ARG A 69 4.95 -2.73 -2.07
N LEU A 70 5.35 -1.99 -1.04
CA LEU A 70 6.74 -1.52 -0.88
C LEU A 70 7.71 -2.68 -0.67
N ALA A 71 7.33 -3.70 0.11
CA ALA A 71 8.14 -4.90 0.31
C ALA A 71 8.43 -5.63 -1.02
N PHE A 72 7.43 -5.72 -1.89
CA PHE A 72 7.58 -6.29 -3.23
C PHE A 72 8.48 -5.44 -4.15
N LEU A 73 8.35 -4.11 -4.09
CA LEU A 73 9.12 -3.19 -4.93
C LEU A 73 10.56 -2.96 -4.46
N PHE A 74 10.83 -3.12 -3.16
CA PHE A 74 12.14 -2.87 -2.54
C PHE A 74 12.63 -4.10 -1.75
N PRO A 75 13.16 -5.14 -2.45
CA PRO A 75 13.57 -6.40 -1.82
C PRO A 75 14.62 -6.24 -0.70
N THR A 76 15.49 -5.24 -0.81
CA THR A 76 16.52 -4.94 0.21
C THR A 76 15.93 -4.48 1.55
N GLN A 77 14.68 -3.98 1.55
CA GLN A 77 13.94 -3.52 2.73
C GLN A 77 12.70 -4.40 3.00
N GLN A 78 12.61 -5.55 2.34
CA GLN A 78 11.42 -6.40 2.36
C GLN A 78 10.99 -6.77 3.78
N ASN A 79 11.94 -7.23 4.61
CA ASN A 79 11.64 -7.67 5.97
C ASN A 79 11.11 -6.52 6.85
N ASP A 80 11.66 -5.31 6.70
CA ASP A 80 11.22 -4.14 7.45
C ASP A 80 9.78 -3.77 7.07
N TYR A 81 9.48 -3.74 5.78
CA TYR A 81 8.14 -3.42 5.29
C TYR A 81 7.10 -4.49 5.65
N ILE A 82 7.44 -5.78 5.54
CA ILE A 82 6.55 -6.87 5.98
C ILE A 82 6.28 -6.79 7.48
N THR A 83 7.29 -6.47 8.29
CA THR A 83 7.11 -6.30 9.74
C THR A 83 6.15 -5.15 10.06
N LYS A 84 6.29 -4.01 9.37
CA LYS A 84 5.35 -2.88 9.52
C LYS A 84 3.94 -3.25 9.09
N ALA A 85 3.79 -3.91 7.93
CA ALA A 85 2.49 -4.38 7.44
C ALA A 85 1.82 -5.33 8.44
N LYS A 86 2.58 -6.26 9.02
CA LYS A 86 2.09 -7.22 10.01
C LYS A 86 1.61 -6.51 11.29
N ASN A 87 2.37 -5.56 11.82
CA ASN A 87 1.97 -4.86 13.04
C ASN A 87 0.64 -4.10 12.86
N LEU A 88 0.44 -3.50 11.69
CA LEU A 88 -0.81 -2.81 11.37
C LEU A 88 -1.97 -3.79 11.19
N ILE A 89 -1.75 -4.91 10.49
CA ILE A 89 -2.82 -5.87 10.25
C ILE A 89 -3.28 -6.58 11.52
N ASP A 90 -2.36 -6.86 12.45
CA ASP A 90 -2.69 -7.48 13.73
C ASP A 90 -3.64 -6.59 14.54
N SER A 91 -3.35 -5.28 14.60
CA SER A 91 -4.24 -4.31 15.24
C SER A 91 -5.58 -4.20 14.53
N ALA A 92 -5.60 -4.22 13.19
CA ALA A 92 -6.83 -4.06 12.40
C ALA A 92 -7.80 -5.25 12.55
N ILE A 93 -7.31 -6.49 12.58
CA ILE A 93 -8.15 -7.70 12.71
C ILE A 93 -8.90 -7.71 14.05
N HIS A 94 -8.32 -7.15 15.12
CA HIS A 94 -8.98 -7.06 16.42
C HIS A 94 -10.18 -6.10 16.46
N GLN A 95 -10.35 -5.26 15.43
CA GLN A 95 -11.39 -4.23 15.36
C GLN A 95 -12.57 -4.60 14.44
N LEU A 96 -12.52 -5.79 13.82
CA LEU A 96 -13.56 -6.29 12.93
C LEU A 96 -14.89 -6.47 13.69
N ASN A 97 -15.99 -6.16 13.02
CA ASN A 97 -17.31 -6.06 13.67
C ASN A 97 -18.46 -6.64 12.84
N GLY A 98 -18.19 -7.21 11.67
CA GLY A 98 -19.14 -7.87 10.78
C GLY A 98 -20.13 -6.95 10.07
N LYS A 99 -20.02 -5.62 10.20
CA LYS A 99 -21.04 -4.70 9.65
C LYS A 99 -20.93 -4.48 8.15
N ARG A 100 -19.74 -4.64 7.56
CA ARG A 100 -19.47 -4.35 6.14
C ARG A 100 -18.59 -5.45 5.55
N ILE A 101 -18.90 -5.86 4.31
CA ILE A 101 -18.29 -7.04 3.65
C ILE A 101 -17.50 -6.68 2.38
N THR A 102 -17.02 -5.45 2.25
CA THR A 102 -16.29 -5.00 1.06
C THR A 102 -14.80 -4.90 1.34
N PHE A 103 -13.97 -5.06 0.30
CA PHE A 103 -12.51 -4.92 0.45
C PHE A 103 -12.11 -3.54 0.95
N LEU A 104 -12.68 -2.46 0.41
CA LEU A 104 -12.25 -1.10 0.77
C LEU A 104 -12.74 -0.66 2.15
N CYS A 105 -14.01 -0.92 2.48
CA CYS A 105 -14.68 -0.29 3.61
C CYS A 105 -15.19 -1.27 4.67
N GLY A 106 -14.91 -2.57 4.53
CA GLY A 106 -15.39 -3.61 5.43
C GLY A 106 -14.35 -4.67 5.73
N ASP A 107 -14.79 -5.70 6.45
CA ASP A 107 -13.93 -6.66 7.13
C ASP A 107 -13.19 -7.58 6.14
N VAL A 108 -13.71 -7.73 4.93
CA VAL A 108 -13.05 -8.48 3.84
C VAL A 108 -11.69 -7.89 3.49
N GLY A 109 -11.52 -6.56 3.60
CA GLY A 109 -10.22 -5.92 3.36
C GLY A 109 -9.14 -6.40 4.32
N PRO A 110 -9.29 -6.15 5.63
CA PRO A 110 -8.37 -6.63 6.67
C PRO A 110 -8.12 -8.12 6.60
N LEU A 111 -9.16 -8.95 6.45
CA LEU A 111 -9.03 -10.41 6.38
C LEU A 111 -8.23 -10.87 5.17
N ALA A 112 -8.50 -10.32 3.98
CA ALA A 112 -7.78 -10.68 2.76
C ALA A 112 -6.30 -10.24 2.82
N VAL A 113 -6.03 -9.03 3.31
CA VAL A 113 -4.66 -8.52 3.47
C VAL A 113 -3.89 -9.37 4.51
N ALA A 114 -4.53 -9.69 5.63
CA ALA A 114 -3.97 -10.58 6.65
C ALA A 114 -3.61 -11.96 6.08
N ALA A 115 -4.53 -12.59 5.35
CA ALA A 115 -4.29 -13.90 4.76
C ALA A 115 -3.04 -13.90 3.86
N VAL A 116 -2.83 -12.86 3.05
CA VAL A 116 -1.66 -12.80 2.17
C VAL A 116 -0.37 -12.56 2.96
N ILE A 117 -0.37 -11.66 3.95
CA ILE A 117 0.79 -11.41 4.82
C ILE A 117 1.19 -12.71 5.55
N TYR A 118 0.22 -13.35 6.22
CA TYR A 118 0.46 -14.55 7.00
C TYR A 118 0.85 -15.76 6.13
N ASN A 119 0.32 -15.86 4.91
CA ASN A 119 0.78 -16.86 3.94
C ASN A 119 2.25 -16.66 3.57
N GLY A 120 2.68 -15.42 3.33
CA GLY A 120 4.09 -15.09 3.08
C GLY A 120 5.03 -15.40 4.25
N LEU A 121 4.50 -15.40 5.48
CA LEU A 121 5.22 -15.76 6.71
C LEU A 121 5.13 -17.25 7.07
N GLY A 122 4.39 -18.05 6.30
CA GLY A 122 4.22 -19.49 6.53
C GLY A 122 3.25 -19.85 7.67
N ASP A 123 2.45 -18.90 8.18
CA ASP A 123 1.46 -19.16 9.23
C ASP A 123 0.12 -19.60 8.64
N THR A 124 0.06 -20.85 8.21
CA THR A 124 -1.13 -21.44 7.59
C THR A 124 -2.35 -21.46 8.52
N LYS A 125 -2.15 -21.46 9.85
CA LYS A 125 -3.25 -21.44 10.82
C LYS A 125 -3.97 -20.10 10.79
N THR A 126 -3.22 -19.00 10.78
CA THR A 126 -3.82 -17.66 10.72
C THR A 126 -4.43 -17.40 9.35
N VAL A 127 -3.82 -17.90 8.27
CA VAL A 127 -4.41 -17.86 6.93
C VAL A 127 -5.80 -18.50 6.92
N GLN A 128 -5.91 -19.75 7.42
CA GLN A 128 -7.18 -20.46 7.44
C GLN A 128 -8.25 -19.71 8.24
N LYS A 129 -7.88 -19.17 9.41
CA LYS A 129 -8.79 -18.32 10.21
C LYS A 129 -9.29 -17.09 9.46
N CYS A 130 -8.44 -16.45 8.65
CA CYS A 130 -8.84 -15.28 7.88
C CYS A 130 -9.81 -15.64 6.74
N VAL A 131 -9.66 -16.84 6.16
CA VAL A 131 -10.51 -17.32 5.05
C VAL A 131 -11.85 -17.87 5.53
N ASP A 132 -11.91 -18.39 6.76
CA ASP A 132 -13.12 -19.01 7.33
C ASP A 132 -14.09 -18.01 8.00
N GLN A 133 -13.74 -16.73 8.10
CA GLN A 133 -14.62 -15.67 8.62
C GLN A 133 -15.58 -15.13 7.55
#